data_AF-A0A3Q0SIJ3-F1
#
_entry.id   AF-A0A3Q0SIJ3-F1
#
_cell.length_a   1.000
_cell.length_b   1.000
_cell.length_c   1.000
_cell.angle_alpha   90.00
_cell.angle_beta   90.00
_cell.angle_gamma   90.00
#
_symmetry.space_group_name_H-M   'P 1'
#
loop_
_entity.id
_entity.type
_entity.pdbx_description
1 polymer ?
#
loop_
_entity_poly.entity_id
_entity_poly.type
_entity_poly.pdbx_seq_one_letter_code
_entity_poly.pdbx_strand_id
1 'polypeptide(L)'
;LGKKGHYLSSFLTFSFLRLVSLQSKQYALPGQMVTFEPVITTPPDEILWKHNGNKVVEFNGNEETVYNPFEKRTTLDWHAAVLEIKQLRHDDSGKYELDVLTNKGLSRFYFELEVIGKVAKPSISCKMNNGSSGSDKSGNEATLMCSADSSESQSLMFEWSQHGKIHLGPILKILLGKEYDDEAYNCTVSNRLSKEMAKFTAKECYLGKILLSH
;
A
#
# COMPACT_ATOMS: atom_id res chain seq x y z
N LEU A 1 -44.48 54.33 -35.83
CA LEU A 1 -43.30 54.52 -34.95
C LEU A 1 -43.05 53.23 -34.18
N GLY A 2 -42.07 52.44 -34.60
CA GLY A 2 -41.73 51.17 -33.95
C GLY A 2 -40.89 51.39 -32.68
N LYS A 3 -41.26 50.71 -31.58
CA LYS A 3 -40.40 50.57 -30.41
C LYS A 3 -39.49 49.36 -30.60
N LYS A 4 -38.19 49.62 -30.78
CA LYS A 4 -37.13 48.60 -30.85
C LYS A 4 -36.97 47.97 -29.47
N GLY A 5 -37.17 46.66 -29.37
CA GLY A 5 -36.79 45.86 -28.21
C GLY A 5 -35.26 45.71 -28.19
N HIS A 6 -34.64 46.09 -27.08
CA HIS A 6 -33.23 45.87 -26.83
C HIS A 6 -33.03 44.41 -26.38
N TYR A 7 -32.38 43.59 -27.19
CA TYR A 7 -31.88 42.27 -26.80
C TYR A 7 -30.55 42.46 -26.05
N LEU A 8 -30.57 42.26 -24.73
CA LEU A 8 -29.36 42.08 -23.93
C LEU A 8 -28.88 40.65 -24.12
N SER A 9 -27.84 40.46 -24.95
CA SER A 9 -27.13 39.19 -25.07
C SER A 9 -26.27 39.01 -23.81
N SER A 10 -26.78 38.21 -22.87
CA SER A 10 -26.01 37.76 -21.71
C SER A 10 -25.03 36.68 -22.16
N PHE A 11 -23.75 37.02 -22.25
CA PHE A 11 -22.69 36.03 -22.45
C PHE A 11 -22.49 35.26 -21.14
N LEU A 12 -23.12 34.09 -21.03
CA LEU A 12 -22.81 33.12 -20.00
C LEU A 12 -21.43 32.53 -20.30
N THR A 13 -20.40 33.00 -19.60
CA THR A 13 -19.10 32.33 -19.56
C THR A 13 -19.28 31.00 -18.81
N PHE A 14 -19.47 29.92 -19.56
CA PHE A 14 -19.42 28.57 -19.01
C PHE A 14 -17.99 28.31 -18.55
N SER A 15 -17.74 28.56 -17.26
CA SER A 15 -16.55 28.05 -16.58
C SER A 15 -16.67 26.53 -16.60
N PHE A 16 -15.94 25.88 -17.52
CA PHE A 16 -15.86 24.42 -17.59
C PHE A 16 -15.26 23.94 -16.28
N LEU A 17 -16.11 23.45 -15.38
CA LEU A 17 -15.70 22.64 -14.24
C LEU A 17 -14.87 21.47 -14.80
N ARG A 18 -13.55 21.53 -14.63
CA ARG A 18 -12.66 20.43 -15.01
C ARG A 18 -13.01 19.25 -14.10
N LEU A 19 -13.63 18.23 -14.67
CA LEU A 19 -13.86 16.96 -13.99
C LEU A 19 -12.50 16.33 -13.72
N VAL A 20 -12.09 16.36 -12.46
CA VAL A 20 -10.90 15.64 -11.98
C VAL A 20 -11.31 14.21 -11.72
N SER A 21 -10.90 13.28 -12.57
CA SER A 21 -11.01 11.85 -12.30
C SER A 21 -9.81 11.43 -11.45
N LEU A 22 -10.04 11.25 -10.15
CA LEU A 22 -9.05 10.65 -9.25
C LEU A 22 -9.34 9.15 -9.16
N GLN A 23 -8.44 8.33 -9.67
CA GLN A 23 -8.54 6.89 -9.49
C GLN A 23 -8.07 6.47 -8.08
N SER A 24 -8.60 5.34 -7.59
CA SER A 24 -8.22 4.78 -6.31
C SER A 24 -6.73 4.42 -6.27
N LYS A 25 -6.09 4.62 -5.11
CA LYS A 25 -4.69 4.26 -4.87
C LYS A 25 -4.43 2.77 -5.14
N GLN A 26 -3.48 2.47 -6.03
CA GLN A 26 -3.02 1.13 -6.35
C GLN A 26 -1.84 0.73 -5.48
N TYR A 27 -1.73 -0.57 -5.19
CA TYR A 27 -0.63 -1.13 -4.39
C TYR A 27 0.02 -2.25 -5.18
N ALA A 28 1.36 -2.26 -5.22
CA ALA A 28 2.13 -3.31 -5.88
C ALA A 28 3.37 -3.70 -5.06
N LEU A 29 3.92 -4.88 -5.34
CA LEU A 29 5.20 -5.30 -4.77
C LEU A 29 6.36 -4.88 -5.69
N PRO A 30 7.58 -4.68 -5.13
CA PRO A 30 8.77 -4.50 -5.93
C PRO A 30 8.95 -5.61 -6.98
N GLY A 31 9.40 -5.24 -8.17
CA GLY A 31 9.61 -6.13 -9.30
C GLY A 31 8.35 -6.45 -10.12
N GLN A 32 7.15 -6.16 -9.61
CA GLN A 32 5.90 -6.34 -10.37
C GLN A 32 5.71 -5.27 -11.45
N MET A 33 4.60 -5.38 -12.17
CA MET A 33 4.12 -4.41 -13.15
C MET A 33 2.84 -3.74 -12.62
N VAL A 34 2.65 -2.48 -12.95
CA VAL A 34 1.38 -1.76 -12.78
C VAL A 34 0.91 -1.23 -14.13
N THR A 35 -0.41 -1.12 -14.27
CA THR A 35 -1.07 -0.51 -15.42
C THR A 35 -1.97 0.61 -14.94
N PHE A 36 -1.84 1.80 -15.54
CA PHE A 36 -2.75 2.92 -15.33
C PHE A 36 -3.63 3.09 -16.56
N GLU A 37 -4.92 2.86 -16.37
CA GLU A 37 -5.92 2.83 -17.45
C GLU A 37 -6.89 4.01 -17.31
N PRO A 38 -6.67 5.12 -18.03
CA PRO A 38 -7.62 6.23 -18.06
C PRO A 38 -8.82 5.86 -18.94
N VAL A 39 -10.00 6.37 -18.57
CA VAL A 39 -11.20 6.24 -19.42
C VAL A 39 -11.25 7.43 -20.36
N ILE A 40 -10.68 7.27 -21.56
CA ILE A 40 -10.74 8.27 -22.63
C ILE A 40 -11.75 7.87 -23.70
N THR A 41 -12.45 8.87 -24.26
CA THR A 41 -13.53 8.64 -25.25
C THR A 41 -13.16 9.11 -26.65
N THR A 42 -12.01 9.75 -26.79
CA THR A 42 -11.53 10.35 -28.04
C THR A 42 -10.05 10.02 -28.15
N PRO A 43 -9.55 9.57 -29.32
CA PRO A 43 -8.13 9.31 -29.51
C PRO A 43 -7.27 10.54 -29.15
N PRO A 44 -6.18 10.37 -28.40
CA PRO A 44 -5.23 11.44 -28.09
C PRO A 44 -4.49 11.95 -29.33
N ASP A 45 -4.32 13.27 -29.41
CA ASP A 45 -3.36 13.91 -30.31
C ASP A 45 -1.97 13.99 -29.64
N GLU A 46 -1.94 14.33 -28.35
CA GLU A 46 -0.73 14.35 -27.52
C GLU A 46 -1.00 13.72 -26.15
N ILE A 47 0.03 13.10 -25.56
CA ILE A 47 -0.02 12.43 -24.27
C ILE A 47 1.20 12.81 -23.45
N LEU A 48 1.01 13.18 -22.19
CA LEU A 48 2.10 13.38 -21.24
C LEU A 48 1.78 12.74 -19.91
N TRP A 49 2.58 11.74 -19.53
CA TRP A 49 2.57 11.17 -18.19
C TRP A 49 3.66 11.80 -17.33
N LYS A 50 3.32 12.08 -16.07
CA LYS A 50 4.21 12.65 -15.06
C LYS A 50 4.14 11.82 -13.78
N HIS A 51 5.26 11.71 -13.09
CA HIS A 51 5.39 11.10 -11.77
C HIS A 51 5.97 12.14 -10.81
N ASN A 52 5.20 12.48 -9.77
CA ASN A 52 5.55 13.52 -8.80
C ASN A 52 6.00 14.85 -9.46
N GLY A 53 5.37 15.20 -10.60
CA GLY A 53 5.65 16.41 -11.38
C GLY A 53 6.76 16.27 -12.44
N ASN A 54 7.53 15.19 -12.44
CA ASN A 54 8.56 14.93 -13.44
C ASN A 54 8.00 14.13 -14.62
N LYS A 55 8.49 14.38 -15.84
CA LYS A 55 8.04 13.64 -17.02
C LYS A 55 8.42 12.15 -16.92
N VAL A 56 7.50 11.28 -17.30
CA VAL A 56 7.68 9.82 -17.38
C VAL A 56 7.80 9.40 -18.84
N VAL A 57 6.78 9.71 -19.63
CA VAL A 57 6.72 9.48 -21.07
C VAL A 57 5.84 10.54 -21.72
N GLU A 58 6.22 10.96 -22.91
CA GLU A 58 5.51 11.95 -23.72
C GLU A 58 5.38 11.45 -25.15
N PHE A 59 4.18 11.55 -25.71
CA PHE A 59 3.92 11.42 -27.13
C PHE A 59 3.40 12.75 -27.66
N ASN A 60 4.12 13.38 -28.57
CA ASN A 60 3.83 14.73 -29.08
C ASN A 60 3.02 14.74 -30.39
N GLY A 61 2.36 13.63 -30.73
CA GLY A 61 1.66 13.43 -32.00
C GLY A 61 2.52 12.80 -33.11
N ASN A 62 3.85 12.84 -32.98
CA ASN A 62 4.78 12.28 -33.96
C ASN A 62 5.72 11.24 -33.35
N GLU A 63 6.34 11.56 -32.21
CA GLU A 63 7.35 10.73 -31.57
C GLU A 63 7.03 10.51 -30.09
N GLU A 64 7.44 9.34 -29.59
CA GLU A 64 7.43 9.02 -28.17
C GLU A 64 8.82 9.24 -27.58
N THR A 65 8.87 9.93 -26.44
CA THR A 65 10.06 10.08 -25.61
C THR A 65 9.78 9.58 -24.21
N VAL A 66 10.53 8.56 -23.78
CA VAL A 66 10.53 8.08 -22.39
C VAL A 66 11.67 8.72 -21.63
N TYR A 67 11.40 9.20 -20.42
CA TYR A 67 12.37 9.91 -19.59
C TYR A 67 12.91 9.01 -18.46
N ASN A 68 14.13 9.28 -18.01
CA ASN A 68 14.70 8.58 -16.85
C ASN A 68 13.91 8.87 -15.56
N PRO A 69 13.78 7.90 -14.63
CA PRO A 69 14.34 6.54 -14.64
C PRO A 69 13.42 5.48 -15.28
N PHE A 70 12.47 5.87 -16.13
CA PHE A 70 11.45 4.99 -16.68
C PHE A 70 11.83 4.34 -18.01
N GLU A 71 12.92 4.78 -18.63
CA GLU A 71 13.50 4.17 -19.83
C GLU A 71 13.59 2.63 -19.69
N LYS A 72 13.13 1.92 -20.73
CA LYS A 72 13.11 0.44 -20.81
C LYS A 72 12.22 -0.26 -19.78
N ARG A 73 11.55 0.48 -18.89
CA ARG A 73 10.61 -0.05 -17.90
C ARG A 73 9.15 0.27 -18.25
N THR A 74 8.92 1.28 -19.08
CA THR A 74 7.57 1.72 -19.44
C THR A 74 7.20 1.43 -20.88
N THR A 75 5.90 1.26 -21.11
CA THR A 75 5.28 1.24 -22.43
C THR A 75 4.02 2.11 -22.40
N LEU A 76 3.78 2.81 -23.51
CA LEU A 76 2.62 3.68 -23.69
C LEU A 76 1.75 3.17 -24.84
N ASP A 77 0.45 2.99 -24.58
CA ASP A 77 -0.54 2.83 -25.65
C ASP A 77 -1.05 4.21 -26.07
N TRP A 78 -0.75 4.63 -27.30
CA TRP A 78 -1.15 5.96 -27.79
C TRP A 78 -2.65 6.11 -28.05
N HIS A 79 -3.37 5.01 -28.30
CA HIS A 79 -4.81 5.08 -28.58
C HIS A 79 -5.63 5.23 -27.30
N ALA A 80 -5.19 4.57 -26.23
CA ALA A 80 -5.90 4.53 -24.95
C ALA A 80 -5.23 5.38 -23.85
N ALA A 81 -4.05 5.95 -24.12
CA ALA A 81 -3.20 6.62 -23.14
C ALA A 81 -2.83 5.76 -21.92
N VAL A 82 -2.83 4.42 -22.09
CA VAL A 82 -2.52 3.47 -21.02
C VAL A 82 -1.01 3.44 -20.79
N LEU A 83 -0.60 3.60 -19.54
CA LEU A 83 0.79 3.49 -19.11
C LEU A 83 1.00 2.19 -18.36
N GLU A 84 1.93 1.36 -18.83
CA GLU A 84 2.46 0.24 -18.05
C GLU A 84 3.85 0.59 -17.51
N ILE A 85 4.13 0.23 -16.27
CA ILE A 85 5.46 0.35 -15.65
C ILE A 85 5.85 -1.01 -15.09
N LYS A 86 6.96 -1.56 -15.58
CA LYS A 86 7.53 -2.86 -15.19
C LYS A 86 8.66 -2.67 -14.19
N GLN A 87 8.99 -3.76 -13.48
CA GLN A 87 10.11 -3.81 -12.53
C GLN A 87 10.02 -2.68 -11.50
N LEU A 88 8.86 -2.57 -10.86
CA LEU A 88 8.57 -1.51 -9.89
C LEU A 88 9.58 -1.48 -8.75
N ARG A 89 9.89 -0.26 -8.31
CA ARG A 89 10.78 0.07 -7.20
C ARG A 89 10.03 0.89 -6.18
N HIS A 90 10.53 0.95 -4.94
CA HIS A 90 9.92 1.79 -3.90
C HIS A 90 9.80 3.25 -4.33
N ASP A 91 10.82 3.78 -5.03
CA ASP A 91 10.85 5.15 -5.54
C ASP A 91 9.82 5.43 -6.63
N ASP A 92 9.25 4.40 -7.27
CA ASP A 92 8.16 4.58 -8.24
C ASP A 92 6.82 4.89 -7.54
N SER A 93 6.76 4.82 -6.21
CA SER A 93 5.59 5.24 -5.43
C SER A 93 5.32 6.74 -5.59
N GLY A 94 4.06 7.13 -5.51
CA GLY A 94 3.64 8.53 -5.54
C GLY A 94 2.54 8.80 -6.54
N LYS A 95 2.42 10.07 -6.91
CA LYS A 95 1.35 10.58 -7.76
C LYS A 95 1.74 10.49 -9.21
N TYR A 96 0.85 9.93 -10.01
CA TYR A 96 0.95 9.93 -11.46
C TYR A 96 -0.14 10.83 -12.04
N GLU A 97 0.26 11.70 -12.95
CA GLU A 97 -0.62 12.64 -13.63
C GLU A 97 -0.51 12.42 -15.13
N LEU A 98 -1.64 12.29 -15.79
CA LEU A 98 -1.76 12.18 -17.23
C LEU A 98 -2.42 13.44 -17.77
N ASP A 99 -1.75 14.12 -18.69
CA ASP A 99 -2.28 15.16 -19.55
C ASP A 99 -2.55 14.57 -20.95
N VAL A 100 -3.80 14.66 -21.43
CA VAL A 100 -4.21 14.21 -22.78
C VAL A 100 -4.74 15.40 -23.56
N LEU A 101 -4.09 15.74 -24.67
CA LEU A 101 -4.61 16.71 -25.62
C LEU A 101 -5.40 15.98 -26.70
N THR A 102 -6.59 16.50 -27.00
CA THR A 102 -7.42 16.05 -28.12
C THR A 102 -7.95 17.26 -28.87
N ASN A 103 -8.59 17.04 -30.01
CA ASN A 103 -9.38 18.06 -30.71
C ASN A 103 -10.50 18.72 -29.85
N LYS A 104 -10.89 18.11 -28.72
CA LYS A 104 -11.85 18.66 -27.75
C LYS A 104 -11.18 19.49 -26.64
N GLY A 105 -9.86 19.52 -26.58
CA GLY A 105 -9.07 20.19 -25.57
C GLY A 105 -8.29 19.25 -24.65
N LEU A 106 -7.73 19.83 -23.58
CA LEU A 106 -6.89 19.15 -22.59
C LEU A 106 -7.72 18.48 -21.50
N SER A 107 -7.53 17.18 -21.31
CA SER A 107 -8.06 16.39 -20.19
C SER A 107 -6.94 15.96 -19.26
N ARG A 108 -7.24 15.82 -17.96
CA ARG A 108 -6.26 15.42 -16.95
C ARG A 108 -6.78 14.32 -16.04
N PHE A 109 -5.94 13.32 -15.80
CA PHE A 109 -6.24 12.17 -14.95
C PHE A 109 -5.18 12.01 -13.87
N TYR A 110 -5.59 11.52 -12.71
CA TYR A 110 -4.71 11.37 -11.56
C TYR A 110 -4.79 9.96 -10.99
N PHE A 111 -3.63 9.39 -10.72
CA PHE A 111 -3.45 8.07 -10.15
C PHE A 111 -2.46 8.16 -8.99
N GLU A 112 -2.53 7.21 -8.07
CA GLU A 112 -1.58 7.09 -6.96
C GLU A 112 -1.13 5.65 -6.83
N LEU A 113 0.18 5.45 -6.70
CA LEU A 113 0.80 4.13 -6.53
C LEU A 113 1.56 4.08 -5.22
N GLU A 114 1.41 2.97 -4.50
CA GLU A 114 2.28 2.59 -3.39
C GLU A 114 2.97 1.27 -3.69
N VAL A 115 4.30 1.30 -3.80
CA VAL A 115 5.11 0.09 -3.92
C VAL A 115 5.56 -0.31 -2.52
N ILE A 116 4.90 -1.31 -1.94
CA ILE A 116 5.16 -1.78 -0.57
C ILE A 116 5.88 -3.13 -0.57
N GLY A 117 6.74 -3.35 0.41
CA GLY A 117 7.46 -4.61 0.55
C GLY A 117 6.54 -5.74 0.99
N LYS A 118 7.00 -6.98 0.81
CA LYS A 118 6.40 -8.12 1.52
C LYS A 118 6.68 -7.96 3.01
N VAL A 119 5.74 -8.36 3.85
CA VAL A 119 5.97 -8.44 5.29
C VAL A 119 7.10 -9.44 5.57
N ALA A 120 7.98 -9.08 6.50
CA ALA A 120 9.01 -10.00 6.98
C ALA A 120 8.36 -11.08 7.86
N LYS A 121 9.05 -12.23 7.97
CA LYS A 121 8.64 -13.27 8.91
C LYS A 121 8.67 -12.68 10.33
N PRO A 122 7.57 -12.77 11.10
CA PRO A 122 7.54 -12.17 12.42
C PRO A 122 8.43 -12.90 13.42
N SER A 123 8.87 -12.14 14.42
CA SER A 123 9.53 -12.62 15.62
C SER A 123 8.56 -12.56 16.78
N ILE A 124 8.67 -13.54 17.69
CA ILE A 124 7.85 -13.62 18.89
C ILE A 124 8.79 -13.57 20.09
N SER A 125 8.52 -12.65 21.02
CA SER A 125 9.20 -12.55 22.30
C SER A 125 8.23 -12.88 23.43
N CYS A 126 8.75 -13.47 24.51
CA CYS A 126 7.95 -13.84 25.67
C CYS A 126 8.49 -13.13 26.92
N LYS A 127 7.59 -12.50 27.68
CA LYS A 127 7.89 -11.89 28.97
C LYS A 127 7.04 -12.54 30.05
N MET A 128 7.68 -13.28 30.97
CA MET A 128 7.00 -13.80 32.16
C MET A 128 6.68 -12.67 33.13
N ASN A 129 5.44 -12.61 33.57
CA ASN A 129 5.01 -11.75 34.66
C ASN A 129 5.23 -12.57 35.94
N ASN A 130 6.43 -12.50 36.53
CA ASN A 130 6.68 -13.16 37.81
C ASN A 130 5.77 -12.54 38.87
N GLY A 131 4.72 -13.26 39.27
CA GLY A 131 4.11 -13.05 40.58
C GLY A 131 5.15 -13.38 41.63
N SER A 132 5.48 -12.42 42.49
CA SER A 132 6.42 -12.58 43.60
C SER A 132 6.21 -13.91 44.32
N SER A 133 7.32 -14.60 44.58
CA SER A 133 7.42 -15.82 45.37
C SER A 133 6.43 -15.83 46.54
N GLY A 134 5.48 -16.78 46.52
CA GLY A 134 4.64 -17.08 47.67
C GLY A 134 3.14 -17.05 47.37
N SER A 135 2.62 -18.16 46.85
CA SER A 135 1.34 -18.79 47.23
C SER A 135 0.77 -19.62 46.08
N ASP A 136 0.24 -20.79 46.45
CA ASP A 136 -0.26 -21.87 45.61
C ASP A 136 -1.49 -21.50 44.74
N LYS A 137 -1.30 -20.64 43.73
CA LYS A 137 -2.31 -20.41 42.68
C LYS A 137 -1.71 -20.46 41.27
N SER A 138 -1.83 -21.64 40.68
CA SER A 138 -2.18 -21.91 39.27
C SER A 138 -1.76 -20.87 38.22
N GLY A 139 -0.58 -21.09 37.62
CA GLY A 139 -0.17 -20.57 36.30
C GLY A 139 0.66 -19.29 36.35
N ASN A 140 1.91 -19.36 35.89
CA ASN A 140 2.70 -18.15 35.63
C ASN A 140 2.07 -17.43 34.44
N GLU A 141 1.68 -16.15 34.56
CA GLU A 141 1.20 -15.39 33.41
C GLU A 141 2.39 -14.97 32.55
N ALA A 142 2.24 -15.00 31.23
CA ALA A 142 3.20 -14.41 30.31
C ALA A 142 2.54 -13.55 29.26
N THR A 143 3.31 -12.59 28.77
CA THR A 143 2.93 -11.72 27.67
C THR A 143 3.80 -12.08 26.47
N LEU A 144 3.16 -12.54 25.40
CA LEU A 144 3.78 -12.69 24.09
C LEU A 144 3.67 -11.38 23.34
N MET A 145 4.76 -10.95 22.74
CA MET A 145 4.81 -9.80 21.84
C MET A 145 5.32 -10.25 20.48
N CYS A 146 4.51 -10.01 19.47
CA CYS A 146 4.85 -10.27 18.08
C CYS A 146 5.36 -8.98 17.42
N SER A 147 6.43 -9.09 16.67
CA SER A 147 7.09 -7.97 16.01
C SER A 147 7.59 -8.39 14.65
N ALA A 148 7.50 -7.50 13.67
CA ALA A 148 8.05 -7.72 12.34
C ALA A 148 8.68 -6.40 11.87
N ASP A 149 9.79 -6.51 11.15
CA ASP A 149 10.42 -5.35 10.52
C ASP A 149 9.49 -4.78 9.45
N SER A 150 9.32 -3.47 9.47
CA SER A 150 8.57 -2.72 8.46
C SER A 150 9.29 -1.43 8.11
N SER A 151 9.23 -1.02 6.85
CA SER A 151 9.54 0.37 6.49
C SER A 151 8.54 1.31 7.15
N GLU A 152 8.95 2.52 7.52
CA GLU A 152 8.12 3.49 8.29
C GLU A 152 6.75 3.81 7.66
N SER A 153 6.57 3.57 6.37
CA SER A 153 5.33 3.79 5.62
C SER A 153 4.33 2.61 5.64
N GLN A 154 4.70 1.43 6.15
CA GLN A 154 3.82 0.25 6.07
C GLN A 154 2.94 0.11 7.31
N SER A 155 1.62 0.21 7.11
CA SER A 155 0.64 -0.17 8.14
C SER A 155 0.55 -1.69 8.23
N LEU A 156 1.09 -2.24 9.33
CA LEU A 156 1.04 -3.67 9.64
C LEU A 156 -0.16 -4.01 10.53
N MET A 157 -0.79 -5.14 10.22
CA MET A 157 -1.84 -5.75 11.03
C MET A 157 -1.31 -7.02 11.69
N PHE A 158 -1.55 -7.15 12.99
CA PHE A 158 -1.11 -8.28 13.80
C PHE A 158 -2.31 -9.07 14.30
N GLU A 159 -2.20 -10.39 14.22
CA GLU A 159 -3.21 -11.33 14.69
C GLU A 159 -2.53 -12.51 15.39
N TRP A 160 -3.07 -12.92 16.54
CA TRP A 160 -2.74 -14.18 17.17
C TRP A 160 -3.84 -15.20 16.95
N SER A 161 -3.46 -16.44 16.66
CA SER A 161 -4.39 -17.56 16.60
C SER A 161 -3.96 -18.72 17.49
N GLN A 162 -4.92 -19.25 18.24
CA GLN A 162 -4.76 -20.42 19.12
C GLN A 162 -6.06 -21.23 19.08
N HIS A 163 -6.00 -22.52 18.73
CA HIS A 163 -7.19 -23.39 18.69
C HIS A 163 -8.38 -22.81 17.89
N GLY A 164 -8.10 -22.07 16.80
CA GLY A 164 -9.11 -21.40 15.98
C GLY A 164 -9.69 -20.10 16.57
N LYS A 165 -9.27 -19.70 17.79
CA LYS A 165 -9.60 -18.40 18.36
C LYS A 165 -8.61 -17.35 17.87
N ILE A 166 -9.13 -16.17 17.56
CA ILE A 166 -8.38 -15.04 17.00
C ILE A 166 -8.31 -13.91 18.03
N HIS A 167 -7.12 -13.34 18.23
CA HIS A 167 -6.88 -12.16 19.04
C HIS A 167 -6.14 -11.10 18.22
N LEU A 168 -6.75 -9.92 18.09
CA LEU A 168 -6.18 -8.82 17.32
C LEU A 168 -5.12 -8.06 18.12
N GLY A 169 -4.08 -7.63 17.40
CA GLY A 169 -3.00 -6.80 17.93
C GLY A 169 -1.70 -7.57 18.16
N PRO A 170 -0.61 -6.84 18.44
CA PRO A 170 0.73 -7.42 18.53
C PRO A 170 0.98 -8.17 19.84
N ILE A 171 0.13 -7.98 20.85
CA ILE A 171 0.34 -8.48 22.22
C ILE A 171 -0.72 -9.51 22.57
N LEU A 172 -0.29 -10.66 23.09
CA LEU A 172 -1.16 -11.71 23.63
C LEU A 172 -0.77 -12.03 25.07
N LYS A 173 -1.76 -12.10 25.96
CA LYS A 173 -1.58 -12.60 27.32
C LYS A 173 -1.96 -14.07 27.40
N ILE A 174 -1.10 -14.88 28.00
CA ILE A 174 -1.28 -16.32 28.11
C ILE A 174 -1.04 -16.78 29.56
N LEU A 175 -1.66 -17.90 29.92
CA LEU A 175 -1.32 -18.63 31.13
C LEU A 175 -0.30 -19.70 30.74
N LEU A 176 0.87 -19.69 31.37
CA LEU A 176 1.88 -20.72 31.16
C LEU A 176 1.57 -21.93 32.03
N GLY A 177 1.57 -23.10 31.39
CA GLY A 177 1.74 -24.39 32.06
C GLY A 177 3.16 -24.56 32.59
N LYS A 178 3.53 -25.81 32.88
CA LYS A 178 4.89 -26.17 33.34
C LYS A 178 5.89 -26.12 32.17
N GLU A 179 7.15 -26.45 32.45
CA GLU A 179 8.26 -26.38 31.47
C GLU A 179 8.06 -27.24 30.19
N TYR A 180 7.16 -28.23 30.23
CA TYR A 180 6.80 -29.09 29.09
C TYR A 180 5.49 -28.68 28.41
N ASP A 181 5.08 -27.41 28.56
CA ASP A 181 3.88 -26.91 27.92
C ASP A 181 4.07 -26.78 26.40
N ASP A 182 3.46 -27.72 25.66
CA ASP A 182 3.48 -27.81 24.20
C ASP A 182 2.39 -26.95 23.54
N GLU A 183 1.68 -26.13 24.30
CA GLU A 183 0.66 -25.23 23.77
C GLU A 183 1.26 -24.26 22.76
N ALA A 184 0.65 -24.20 21.57
CA ALA A 184 1.16 -23.45 20.43
C ALA A 184 0.32 -22.22 20.12
N TYR A 185 1.01 -21.13 19.85
CA TYR A 185 0.46 -19.84 19.46
C TYR A 185 1.03 -19.43 18.12
N ASN A 186 0.18 -19.01 17.19
CA ASN A 186 0.64 -18.50 15.90
C ASN A 186 0.41 -16.99 15.86
N CYS A 187 1.47 -16.22 15.66
CA CYS A 187 1.34 -14.83 15.26
C CYS A 187 1.35 -14.73 13.74
N THR A 188 0.35 -14.08 13.17
CA THR A 188 0.29 -13.67 11.78
C THR A 188 0.48 -12.16 11.69
N VAL A 189 1.41 -11.73 10.85
CA VAL A 189 1.59 -10.32 10.49
C VAL A 189 1.25 -10.14 9.04
N SER A 190 0.53 -9.08 8.71
CA SER A 190 0.09 -8.82 7.34
C SER A 190 0.11 -7.34 7.01
N ASN A 191 0.25 -7.07 5.73
CA ASN A 191 -0.06 -5.78 5.12
C ASN A 191 -1.11 -5.99 4.01
N ARG A 192 -1.43 -4.95 3.25
CA ARG A 192 -2.47 -5.03 2.21
C ARG A 192 -2.20 -6.06 1.11
N LEU A 193 -0.94 -6.46 0.90
CA LEU A 193 -0.53 -7.33 -0.21
C LEU A 193 0.04 -8.69 0.21
N SER A 194 0.44 -8.86 1.47
CA SER A 194 1.17 -10.04 1.92
C SER A 194 0.92 -10.35 3.39
N LYS A 195 1.13 -11.61 3.77
CA LYS A 195 1.04 -12.09 5.15
C LYS A 195 2.14 -13.12 5.42
N GLU A 196 2.63 -13.11 6.64
CA GLU A 196 3.63 -14.07 7.15
C GLU A 196 3.24 -14.53 8.55
N MET A 197 3.75 -15.69 8.97
CA MET A 197 3.39 -16.32 10.23
C MET A 197 4.61 -16.85 10.97
N ALA A 198 4.58 -16.72 12.30
CA ALA A 198 5.50 -17.41 13.20
C ALA A 198 4.70 -18.20 14.23
N LYS A 199 5.22 -19.39 14.54
CA LYS A 199 4.71 -20.26 15.60
C LYS A 199 5.60 -20.11 16.82
N PHE A 200 4.98 -20.09 17.99
CA PHE A 200 5.63 -20.07 19.29
C PHE A 200 5.03 -21.16 20.17
N THR A 201 5.87 -21.87 20.91
CA THR A 201 5.42 -22.90 21.87
C THR A 201 5.65 -22.40 23.29
N ALA A 202 4.68 -22.58 24.20
CA ALA A 202 4.76 -22.05 25.56
C ALA A 202 6.06 -22.39 26.31
N LYS A 203 6.58 -23.61 26.14
CA LYS A 203 7.88 -24.05 26.69
C LYS A 203 9.07 -23.17 26.30
N GLU A 204 9.04 -22.54 25.13
CA GLU A 204 10.13 -21.67 24.64
C GLU A 204 10.30 -20.42 25.53
N CYS A 205 9.24 -20.02 26.26
CA CYS A 205 9.33 -18.94 27.23
C CYS A 205 10.31 -19.26 28.37
N TYR A 206 10.42 -20.53 28.77
CA TYR A 206 11.35 -20.98 29.81
C TYR A 206 12.79 -21.05 29.29
N LEU A 207 12.99 -21.38 28.02
CA LEU A 207 14.32 -21.46 27.38
C LEU A 207 14.97 -20.09 27.20
N GLY A 208 14.20 -19.04 26.89
CA GLY A 208 14.71 -17.67 26.76
C GLY A 208 15.32 -17.11 28.06
N LYS A 209 14.91 -17.65 29.21
CA LYS A 209 15.45 -17.29 30.53
C LYS A 209 16.89 -17.79 30.73
N ILE A 210 17.26 -18.91 30.08
CA ILE A 210 18.57 -19.57 30.20
C ILE A 210 19.65 -18.80 29.44
N LEU A 211 19.31 -18.14 28.33
CA LEU A 211 20.25 -17.37 27.50
C LEU A 211 20.58 -15.97 28.07
N LEU A 212 19.74 -15.41 28.93
CA LEU A 212 19.94 -14.09 29.55
C LEU A 212 20.61 -14.14 30.92
N SER A 213 20.88 -15.33 31.46
CA SER A 213 21.47 -15.54 32.79
C SER A 213 22.94 -15.98 32.77
N HIS A 214 23.63 -15.86 31.62
CA HIS A 214 25.04 -16.21 31.45
C HIS A 214 25.88 -15.02 31.00
#